data_AF-A0A3M6WWW4-F1
#
_entry.id   AF-A0A3M6WWW4-F1
#
_cell.length_a   1.000
_cell.length_b   1.000
_cell.length_c   1.000
_cell.angle_alpha   90.00
_cell.angle_beta   90.00
_cell.angle_gamma   90.00
#
_symmetry.space_group_name_H-M   'P 1'
#
loop_
_entity.id
_entity.type
_entity.pdbx_description
1 polymer ?
#
loop_
_entity_poly.entity_id
_entity_poly.type
_entity_poly.pdbx_seq_one_letter_code
_entity_poly.pdbx_strand_id
1 'polypeptide(L)'
;MKLRHWSKRDLLLGLQDQQHASEALGKEVREPATTTCKEARRSSNKDVLPKTAFTPSALSKVAFEVVTGLLQHQPDVILIERQRFRSGGQAAVQEWTVRVNMLESMLWACLHTLQETRSTGTVNFPTIHAINPATVANFWVTGKHMDLELHAEHYQAGSGIMELQQPLKLPRKKIEKKDKVQIVRSWIAGSRDDVNLCFEGEAAQTAEFFHSKGRSSSPKLALSVTKLDDLADSLLQALAWARWEQNSRQIEKLLSDLND
;
A
#
# COMPACT_ATOMS: atom_id res chain seq x y z
N MET A 1 10.43 -7.16 -14.16
CA MET A 1 10.59 -6.45 -12.87
C MET A 1 10.82 -7.47 -11.77
N LYS A 2 11.77 -7.21 -10.86
CA LYS A 2 12.06 -8.10 -9.73
C LYS A 2 11.45 -7.54 -8.46
N LEU A 3 10.67 -8.35 -7.75
CA LEU A 3 10.04 -7.99 -6.49
C LEU A 3 10.72 -8.76 -5.36
N ARG A 4 11.38 -8.05 -4.43
CA ARG A 4 12.15 -8.67 -3.32
C ARG A 4 11.39 -8.66 -1.99
N HIS A 5 10.67 -7.56 -1.74
CA HIS A 5 9.89 -7.35 -0.53
C HIS A 5 8.44 -7.03 -0.92
N TRP A 6 7.51 -7.79 -0.38
CA TRP A 6 6.08 -7.54 -0.51
C TRP A 6 5.39 -8.18 0.67
N SER A 7 4.93 -7.37 1.61
CA SER A 7 4.28 -7.86 2.82
C SER A 7 3.41 -6.79 3.45
N LYS A 8 2.57 -7.23 4.40
CA LYS A 8 1.72 -6.35 5.18
C LYS A 8 2.37 -6.13 6.55
N ARG A 9 2.58 -4.87 6.91
CA ARG A 9 3.11 -4.48 8.22
C ARG A 9 1.98 -4.04 9.15
N ASP A 10 1.93 -4.60 10.35
CA ASP A 10 1.08 -4.06 11.42
C ASP A 10 1.83 -2.91 12.11
N LEU A 11 1.28 -1.71 11.99
CA LEU A 11 1.91 -0.48 12.49
C LEU A 11 1.69 -0.26 13.99
N LEU A 12 0.78 -1.01 14.62
CA LEU A 12 0.39 -0.79 16.01
C LEU A 12 0.90 -1.90 16.95
N LEU A 13 1.58 -2.92 16.40
CA LEU A 13 2.04 -4.07 17.16
C LEU A 13 3.03 -3.68 18.28
N GLY A 14 4.00 -2.80 17.97
CA GLY A 14 4.99 -2.31 18.96
C GLY A 14 4.42 -1.38 20.04
N LEU A 15 3.21 -0.82 19.84
CA LEU A 15 2.55 0.02 20.85
C LEU A 15 1.84 -0.82 21.93
N GLN A 16 1.53 -2.09 21.63
CA GLN A 16 0.85 -2.99 22.57
C GLN A 16 1.82 -3.46 23.68
N ASP A 17 3.08 -3.74 23.33
CA ASP A 17 4.10 -4.19 24.27
C ASP A 17 4.55 -3.09 25.26
N GLN A 18 4.58 -1.83 24.82
CA GLN A 18 4.96 -0.69 25.67
C GLN A 18 3.93 -0.40 26.78
N GLN A 19 2.66 -0.75 26.58
CA GLN A 19 1.62 -0.58 27.60
C GLN A 19 1.65 -1.69 28.65
N HIS A 20 1.95 -2.94 28.28
CA HIS A 20 2.14 -4.01 29.27
C HIS A 20 3.28 -3.69 30.25
N ALA A 21 4.36 -3.05 29.76
CA ALA A 21 5.43 -2.55 30.61
C ALA A 21 4.99 -1.37 31.50
N SER A 22 4.25 -0.40 30.95
CA SER A 22 3.78 0.77 31.70
C SER A 22 2.68 0.44 32.72
N GLU A 23 1.79 -0.51 32.44
CA GLU A 23 0.77 -1.01 33.38
C GLU A 23 1.36 -1.92 34.45
N ALA A 24 2.43 -2.67 34.13
CA ALA A 24 3.20 -3.41 35.12
C ALA A 24 3.91 -2.46 36.11
N LEU A 25 4.51 -1.37 35.62
CA LEU A 25 5.09 -0.33 36.48
C LEU A 25 4.05 0.46 37.28
N GLY A 26 2.84 0.65 36.75
CA GLY A 26 1.74 1.34 37.45
C GLY A 26 1.10 0.53 38.58
N LYS A 27 1.39 -0.78 38.69
CA LYS A 27 0.85 -1.67 39.73
C LYS A 27 1.75 -1.86 40.94
N GLU A 28 2.99 -1.39 40.94
CA GLU A 28 3.91 -1.51 42.08
C GLU A 28 3.65 -0.50 43.22
N VAL A 29 2.71 0.43 43.07
CA VAL A 29 2.30 1.34 44.16
C VAL A 29 0.88 1.02 44.60
N ARG A 30 0.70 -0.12 45.29
CA ARG A 30 -0.41 -0.35 46.24
C ARG A 30 -0.14 -1.62 47.07
N GLU A 31 0.07 -1.42 48.37
CA GLU A 31 0.20 -2.49 49.37
C GLU A 31 -1.11 -3.28 49.60
N PRO A 32 -1.05 -4.49 50.21
CA PRO A 32 -1.96 -5.59 49.91
C PRO A 32 -3.13 -5.71 50.89
N ALA A 33 -4.28 -6.19 50.40
CA ALA A 33 -5.32 -6.79 51.23
C ALA A 33 -6.11 -7.88 50.48
N THR A 34 -5.88 -9.11 50.92
CA THR A 34 -6.82 -10.24 51.10
C THR A 34 -7.74 -10.71 49.95
N THR A 35 -7.31 -11.86 49.41
CA THR A 35 -8.04 -13.01 48.86
C THR A 35 -9.58 -12.98 48.78
N THR A 36 -10.12 -13.19 47.58
CA THR A 36 -11.08 -14.29 47.32
C THR A 36 -11.13 -14.64 45.84
N CYS A 37 -10.95 -15.93 45.58
CA CYS A 37 -11.02 -16.57 44.27
C CYS A 37 -12.45 -16.56 43.75
N LYS A 38 -12.68 -15.95 42.59
CA LYS A 38 -13.84 -16.25 41.72
C LYS A 38 -13.34 -16.37 40.29
N GLU A 39 -13.42 -17.59 39.78
CA GLU A 39 -13.17 -17.97 38.39
C GLU A 39 -14.05 -17.12 37.45
N ALA A 40 -13.44 -16.12 36.83
CA ALA A 40 -14.05 -15.35 35.75
C ALA A 40 -13.68 -16.01 34.42
N ARG A 41 -14.68 -16.73 33.90
CA ARG A 41 -14.87 -17.20 32.52
C ARG A 41 -14.01 -16.45 31.50
N ARG A 42 -13.14 -17.19 30.78
CA ARG A 42 -12.44 -16.73 29.56
C ARG A 42 -13.47 -16.26 28.53
N SER A 43 -13.78 -14.97 28.53
CA SER A 43 -14.42 -14.31 27.40
C SER A 43 -13.37 -14.13 26.31
N SER A 44 -13.67 -14.61 25.11
CA SER A 44 -12.87 -14.44 23.90
C SER A 44 -12.52 -12.96 23.69
N ASN A 45 -11.30 -12.56 24.04
CA ASN A 45 -10.76 -11.25 23.68
C ASN A 45 -10.65 -11.20 22.15
N LYS A 46 -11.61 -10.52 21.52
CA LYS A 46 -11.36 -9.89 20.22
C LYS A 46 -10.36 -8.77 20.50
N ASP A 47 -9.24 -8.74 19.79
CA ASP A 47 -8.22 -7.70 19.89
C ASP A 47 -8.85 -6.31 19.67
N VAL A 48 -9.17 -5.61 20.75
CA VAL A 48 -9.62 -4.21 20.70
C VAL A 48 -8.38 -3.36 20.80
N LEU A 49 -8.02 -2.72 19.68
CA LEU A 49 -6.89 -1.78 19.63
C LEU A 49 -7.03 -0.71 20.72
N PRO A 50 -5.96 -0.39 21.48
CA PRO A 50 -6.01 0.62 22.52
C PRO A 50 -6.41 1.98 21.95
N LYS A 51 -7.33 2.70 22.61
CA LYS A 51 -7.75 4.05 22.17
C LYS A 51 -6.57 5.04 22.13
N THR A 52 -5.56 4.82 22.97
CA THR A 52 -4.32 5.60 23.05
C THR A 52 -3.40 5.42 21.84
N ALA A 53 -3.56 4.32 21.08
CA ALA A 53 -2.75 4.02 19.90
C ALA A 53 -2.89 5.06 18.78
N PHE A 54 -3.99 5.83 18.80
CA PHE A 54 -4.31 6.83 17.78
C PHE A 54 -4.11 8.27 18.28
N THR A 55 -3.33 8.49 19.33
CA THR A 55 -2.94 9.84 19.75
C THR A 55 -1.86 10.42 18.82
N PRO A 56 -1.76 11.76 18.67
CA PRO A 56 -0.71 12.35 17.86
C PRO A 56 0.70 11.93 18.27
N SER A 57 0.96 11.79 19.57
CA SER A 57 2.25 11.36 20.10
C SER A 57 2.59 9.89 19.78
N ALA A 58 1.58 9.00 19.77
CA ALA A 58 1.80 7.61 19.38
C ALA A 58 2.01 7.48 17.87
N LEU A 59 1.14 8.10 17.06
CA LEU A 59 1.25 8.01 15.60
C LEU A 59 2.48 8.73 15.04
N SER A 60 3.01 9.77 15.69
CA SER A 60 4.24 10.42 15.23
C SER A 60 5.46 9.51 15.35
N LYS A 61 5.54 8.73 16.42
CA LYS A 61 6.59 7.70 16.59
C LYS A 61 6.46 6.62 15.52
N VAL A 62 5.23 6.11 15.33
CA VAL A 62 4.94 5.12 14.28
C VAL A 62 5.31 5.64 12.89
N ALA A 63 4.93 6.89 12.57
CA ALA A 63 5.26 7.51 11.29
C ALA A 63 6.78 7.61 11.08
N PHE A 64 7.52 8.04 12.09
CA PHE A 64 8.98 8.13 12.04
C PHE A 64 9.64 6.74 11.84
N GLU A 65 9.19 5.72 12.58
CA GLU A 65 9.69 4.33 12.43
C GLU A 65 9.37 3.73 11.06
N VAL A 66 8.19 4.03 10.51
CA VAL A 66 7.83 3.61 9.16
C VAL A 66 8.74 4.28 8.14
N VAL A 67 8.90 5.61 8.21
CA VAL A 67 9.72 6.37 7.25
C VAL A 67 11.17 5.94 7.31
N THR A 68 11.77 5.85 8.50
CA THR A 68 13.15 5.40 8.66
C THR A 68 13.36 3.97 8.18
N GLY A 69 12.43 3.05 8.48
CA GLY A 69 12.47 1.69 7.96
C GLY A 69 12.35 1.63 6.43
N LEU A 70 11.49 2.44 5.82
CA LEU A 70 11.39 2.52 4.35
C LEU A 70 12.69 3.05 3.72
N LEU A 71 13.29 4.08 4.31
CA LEU A 71 14.54 4.67 3.81
C LEU A 71 15.75 3.72 3.92
N GLN A 72 15.74 2.73 4.82
CA GLN A 72 16.78 1.70 4.88
C GLN A 72 16.86 0.85 3.60
N HIS A 73 15.77 0.75 2.84
CA HIS A 73 15.76 0.08 1.54
C HIS A 73 16.39 0.92 0.42
N GLN A 74 16.87 2.15 0.72
CA GLN A 74 17.42 3.10 -0.25
C GLN A 74 16.53 3.24 -1.49
N PRO A 75 15.23 3.58 -1.31
CA PRO A 75 14.33 3.72 -2.44
C PRO A 75 14.72 4.94 -3.27
N ASP A 76 14.57 4.84 -4.59
CA ASP A 76 14.59 6.00 -5.48
C ASP A 76 13.27 6.76 -5.43
N VAL A 77 12.16 6.04 -5.17
CA VAL A 77 10.80 6.56 -5.23
C VAL A 77 9.94 5.99 -4.12
N ILE A 78 9.13 6.83 -3.49
CA ILE A 78 8.13 6.47 -2.49
C ILE A 78 6.74 6.89 -3.01
N LEU A 79 5.81 5.93 -3.03
CA LEU A 79 4.44 6.16 -3.47
C LEU A 79 3.49 6.06 -2.27
N ILE A 80 2.80 7.14 -1.95
CA ILE A 80 1.82 7.19 -0.86
C ILE A 80 0.42 7.27 -1.46
N GLU A 81 -0.41 6.26 -1.23
CA GLU A 81 -1.82 6.32 -1.63
C GLU A 81 -2.55 7.36 -0.78
N ARG A 82 -3.27 8.27 -1.44
CA ARG A 82 -4.07 9.31 -0.75
C ARG A 82 -5.32 8.73 -0.11
N GLN A 83 -5.52 8.98 1.18
CA GLN A 83 -6.79 8.70 1.84
C GLN A 83 -7.90 9.61 1.30
N ARG A 84 -9.12 9.05 1.16
CA ARG A 84 -10.28 9.75 0.63
C ARG A 84 -11.32 10.01 1.70
N PHE A 85 -11.93 11.19 1.66
CA PHE A 85 -13.19 11.43 2.35
C PHE A 85 -14.31 10.60 1.71
N ARG A 86 -15.20 10.06 2.54
CA ARG A 86 -16.34 9.24 2.12
C ARG A 86 -17.62 9.95 2.55
N SER A 87 -18.60 10.06 1.65
CA SER A 87 -19.94 10.59 1.95
C SER A 87 -20.89 9.48 2.44
N GLY A 88 -21.89 9.82 3.27
CA GLY A 88 -22.91 8.88 3.79
C GLY A 88 -22.58 8.20 5.13
N GLY A 89 -21.93 8.91 6.07
CA GLY A 89 -21.11 8.34 7.13
C GLY A 89 -21.82 7.79 8.38
N GLN A 90 -21.60 6.51 8.65
CA GLN A 90 -21.55 6.00 10.02
C GLN A 90 -20.32 6.57 10.73
N ALA A 91 -20.43 6.91 12.03
CA ALA A 91 -19.36 7.54 12.81
C ALA A 91 -18.01 6.78 12.74
N ALA A 92 -18.07 5.45 12.69
CA ALA A 92 -16.87 4.60 12.57
C ALA A 92 -16.04 4.86 11.28
N VAL A 93 -16.69 5.20 10.15
CA VAL A 93 -16.00 5.50 8.89
C VAL A 93 -15.25 6.83 8.98
N GLN A 94 -15.87 7.82 9.63
CA GLN A 94 -15.26 9.12 9.88
C GLN A 94 -14.06 9.00 10.83
N GLU A 95 -14.21 8.28 11.93
CA GLU A 95 -13.13 8.02 12.89
C GLU A 95 -11.91 7.38 12.22
N TRP A 96 -12.13 6.34 11.41
CA TRP A 96 -11.03 5.69 10.67
C TRP A 96 -10.36 6.63 9.66
N THR A 97 -11.16 7.43 8.94
CA THR A 97 -10.63 8.39 7.96
C THR A 97 -9.76 9.45 8.62
N VAL A 98 -10.17 9.97 9.78
CA VAL A 98 -9.37 10.94 10.55
C VAL A 98 -8.05 10.32 11.01
N ARG A 99 -8.09 9.09 11.53
CA ARG A 99 -6.88 8.36 11.98
C ARG A 99 -5.88 8.14 10.84
N VAL A 100 -6.35 7.69 9.68
CA VAL A 100 -5.48 7.47 8.52
C VAL A 100 -4.94 8.79 7.98
N ASN A 101 -5.77 9.83 7.85
CA ASN A 101 -5.32 11.16 7.42
C ASN A 101 -4.25 11.74 8.36
N MET A 102 -4.38 11.53 9.67
CA MET A 102 -3.40 11.98 10.65
C MET A 102 -2.05 11.27 10.45
N LEU A 103 -2.07 9.94 10.27
CA LEU A 103 -0.86 9.18 9.96
C LEU A 103 -0.24 9.60 8.63
N GLU A 104 -1.04 9.72 7.55
CA GLU A 104 -0.59 10.20 6.24
C GLU A 104 0.11 11.55 6.37
N SER A 105 -0.50 12.50 7.09
CA SER A 105 0.08 13.83 7.32
C SER A 105 1.42 13.76 8.06
N MET A 106 1.54 12.87 9.05
CA MET A 106 2.80 12.66 9.78
C MET A 106 3.88 12.01 8.92
N LEU A 107 3.52 11.07 8.04
CA LEU A 107 4.46 10.47 7.07
C LEU A 107 5.04 11.54 6.14
N TRP A 108 4.18 12.41 5.58
CA TRP A 108 4.61 13.54 4.76
C TRP A 108 5.54 14.50 5.53
N ALA A 109 5.17 14.86 6.76
CA ALA A 109 5.99 15.72 7.59
C ALA A 109 7.37 15.10 7.88
N CYS A 110 7.42 13.83 8.30
CA CYS A 110 8.68 13.14 8.56
C CYS A 110 9.56 13.06 7.31
N LEU A 111 8.99 12.69 6.16
CA LEU A 111 9.74 12.61 4.88
C LEU A 111 10.31 13.97 4.48
N HIS A 112 9.49 15.02 4.52
CA HIS A 112 9.93 16.36 4.15
C HIS A 112 10.99 16.91 5.11
N THR A 113 10.80 16.73 6.43
CA THR A 113 11.80 17.14 7.41
C THR A 113 13.13 16.43 7.17
N LEU A 114 13.13 15.10 6.99
CA LEU A 114 14.36 14.34 6.73
C LEU A 114 15.03 14.75 5.41
N GLN A 115 14.26 15.12 4.40
CA GLN A 115 14.78 15.65 3.14
C GLN A 115 15.50 16.99 3.31
N GLU A 116 14.95 17.90 4.12
CA GLU A 116 15.50 19.24 4.36
C GLU A 116 16.68 19.22 5.36
N THR A 117 16.63 18.34 6.37
CA THR A 117 17.67 18.27 7.41
C THR A 117 18.86 17.40 7.04
N ARG A 118 18.87 16.78 5.85
CA ARG A 118 19.98 15.94 5.40
C ARG A 118 21.25 16.78 5.20
N SER A 119 22.40 16.20 5.54
CA SER A 119 23.69 16.84 5.29
C SER A 119 23.93 16.99 3.78
N THR A 120 24.45 18.14 3.38
CA THR A 120 24.88 18.41 2.00
C THR A 120 26.00 17.44 1.62
N GLY A 121 25.68 16.42 0.81
CA GLY A 121 26.63 15.42 0.31
C GLY A 121 26.22 13.95 0.45
N THR A 122 25.12 13.63 1.14
CA THR A 122 24.57 12.27 1.19
C THR A 122 23.73 11.92 -0.05
N VAL A 123 23.57 10.62 -0.31
CA VAL A 123 22.77 10.00 -1.39
C VAL A 123 21.46 10.75 -1.65
N ASN A 124 21.05 10.82 -2.92
CA ASN A 124 19.80 11.45 -3.33
C ASN A 124 18.62 10.93 -2.49
N PHE A 125 17.82 11.85 -1.98
CA PHE A 125 16.59 11.52 -1.25
C PHE A 125 15.54 11.04 -2.26
N PRO A 126 14.72 10.02 -1.95
CA PRO A 126 13.70 9.53 -2.86
C PRO A 126 12.75 10.63 -3.31
N THR A 127 12.24 10.54 -4.54
CA THR A 127 11.06 11.33 -4.92
C THR A 127 9.81 10.75 -4.27
N ILE A 128 8.94 11.62 -3.76
CA ILE A 128 7.72 11.20 -3.05
C ILE A 128 6.50 11.64 -3.86
N HIS A 129 5.63 10.69 -4.18
CA HIS A 129 4.42 10.95 -4.96
C HIS A 129 3.15 10.56 -4.20
N ALA A 130 2.19 11.48 -4.19
CA ALA A 130 0.83 11.20 -3.75
C ALA A 130 0.04 10.54 -4.89
N ILE A 131 -0.41 9.31 -4.69
CA ILE A 131 -1.12 8.54 -5.69
C ILE A 131 -2.63 8.61 -5.45
N ASN A 132 -3.38 8.91 -6.50
CA ASN A 132 -4.84 8.81 -6.46
C ASN A 132 -5.26 7.35 -6.76
N PRO A 133 -5.93 6.64 -5.83
CA PRO A 133 -6.30 5.24 -6.03
C PRO A 133 -7.18 4.96 -7.27
N ALA A 134 -7.82 5.98 -7.84
CA ALA A 134 -8.79 5.86 -8.93
C ALA A 134 -8.03 5.85 -10.25
N THR A 135 -6.94 6.61 -10.34
CA THR A 135 -6.03 6.58 -11.47
C THR A 135 -5.42 5.19 -11.62
N VAL A 136 -4.94 4.59 -10.51
CA VAL A 136 -4.40 3.21 -10.50
C VAL A 136 -5.47 2.21 -10.94
N ALA A 137 -6.66 2.26 -10.34
CA ALA A 137 -7.72 1.33 -10.65
C ALA A 137 -8.15 1.44 -12.12
N ASN A 138 -8.43 2.66 -12.60
CA ASN A 138 -8.85 2.91 -13.98
C ASN A 138 -7.80 2.43 -14.98
N PHE A 139 -6.52 2.70 -14.71
CA PHE A 139 -5.41 2.28 -15.57
C PHE A 139 -5.43 0.78 -15.88
N TRP A 140 -5.55 -0.05 -14.84
CA TRP A 140 -5.55 -1.52 -15.00
C TRP A 140 -6.83 -2.09 -15.63
N VAL A 141 -7.94 -1.36 -15.58
CA VAL A 141 -9.16 -1.74 -16.30
C VAL A 141 -9.12 -1.34 -17.77
N THR A 142 -8.55 -0.18 -18.09
CA THR A 142 -8.33 0.24 -19.48
C THR A 142 -7.51 -0.81 -20.23
N GLY A 143 -6.54 -1.44 -19.56
CA GLY A 143 -5.73 -2.53 -20.12
C GLY A 143 -6.49 -3.78 -20.58
N LYS A 144 -7.80 -3.91 -20.30
CA LYS A 144 -8.64 -4.97 -20.89
C LYS A 144 -9.10 -4.67 -22.31
N HIS A 145 -9.10 -3.39 -22.67
CA HIS A 145 -9.64 -2.89 -23.93
C HIS A 145 -8.57 -2.25 -24.82
N MET A 146 -7.41 -1.93 -24.26
CA MET A 146 -6.30 -1.31 -24.97
C MET A 146 -4.99 -1.89 -24.47
N ASP A 147 -4.01 -1.91 -25.36
CA ASP A 147 -2.64 -2.19 -24.95
C ASP A 147 -2.14 -1.05 -24.04
N LEU A 148 -1.51 -1.43 -22.93
CA LEU A 148 -0.91 -0.50 -21.99
C LEU A 148 0.55 -0.21 -22.33
N GLU A 149 1.15 -0.95 -23.28
CA GLU A 149 2.45 -0.64 -23.87
C GLU A 149 2.28 0.26 -25.09
N LEU A 150 3.13 1.29 -25.18
CA LEU A 150 3.19 2.12 -26.37
C LEU A 150 4.07 1.44 -27.41
N HIS A 151 3.44 1.03 -28.50
CA HIS A 151 4.14 0.56 -29.69
C HIS A 151 4.31 1.73 -30.67
N ALA A 152 5.56 2.04 -31.01
CA ALA A 152 5.93 3.13 -31.92
C ALA A 152 5.24 3.00 -33.31
N GLU A 153 4.98 1.77 -33.74
CA GLU A 153 4.27 1.42 -34.98
C GLU A 153 2.88 2.06 -35.07
N HIS A 154 2.19 2.23 -33.93
CA HIS A 154 0.88 2.88 -33.88
C HIS A 154 0.93 4.39 -34.17
N TYR A 155 2.12 4.99 -34.10
CA TYR A 155 2.33 6.44 -34.24
C TYR A 155 3.12 6.83 -35.49
N GLN A 156 3.41 5.87 -36.40
CA GLN A 156 4.10 6.16 -37.66
C GLN A 156 3.18 6.89 -38.66
N ALA A 157 3.74 7.88 -39.37
CA ALA A 157 3.05 8.60 -40.43
C ALA A 157 2.62 7.65 -41.55
N GLY A 158 1.31 7.45 -41.72
CA GLY A 158 0.73 6.54 -42.73
C GLY A 158 0.12 5.26 -42.14
N SER A 159 0.35 4.97 -40.85
CA SER A 159 -0.58 4.14 -40.07
C SER A 159 -1.90 4.92 -40.05
N GLY A 160 -2.89 4.45 -40.82
CA GLY A 160 -4.10 5.21 -41.13
C GLY A 160 -4.62 5.93 -39.90
N ILE A 161 -4.88 7.24 -40.06
CA ILE A 161 -5.44 8.14 -39.05
C ILE A 161 -6.29 7.29 -38.13
N MET A 162 -5.82 7.07 -36.90
CA MET A 162 -6.63 6.49 -35.86
C MET A 162 -7.77 7.49 -35.73
N GLU A 163 -8.86 7.20 -36.44
CA GLU A 163 -10.08 8.00 -36.52
C GLU A 163 -10.32 8.45 -35.10
N LEU A 164 -10.24 9.77 -34.85
CA LEU A 164 -10.12 10.35 -33.51
C LEU A 164 -11.22 9.76 -32.62
N GLN A 165 -10.94 8.60 -32.01
CA GLN A 165 -11.99 7.78 -31.46
C GLN A 165 -12.51 8.62 -30.33
N GLN A 166 -13.80 8.96 -30.41
CA GLN A 166 -14.50 9.71 -29.38
C GLN A 166 -13.92 9.34 -28.03
N PRO A 167 -13.57 10.31 -27.16
CA PRO A 167 -12.82 10.07 -25.93
C PRO A 167 -13.34 8.80 -25.30
N LEU A 168 -12.49 7.76 -25.26
CA LEU A 168 -12.91 6.40 -24.89
C LEU A 168 -13.83 6.51 -23.70
N LYS A 169 -15.11 6.20 -23.91
CA LYS A 169 -16.08 6.14 -22.83
C LYS A 169 -15.67 4.94 -22.00
N LEU A 170 -14.68 5.13 -21.13
CA LEU A 170 -14.22 4.14 -20.19
C LEU A 170 -15.48 3.63 -19.50
N PRO A 171 -15.74 2.31 -19.54
CA PRO A 171 -16.89 1.78 -18.86
C PRO A 171 -16.79 2.24 -17.42
N ARG A 172 -17.77 3.02 -16.94
CA ARG A 172 -17.91 3.48 -15.55
C ARG A 172 -18.23 2.29 -14.63
N LYS A 173 -17.74 1.09 -14.96
CA LYS A 173 -17.91 -0.08 -14.13
C LYS A 173 -16.98 0.09 -12.95
N LYS A 174 -17.60 0.24 -11.78
CA LYS A 174 -16.90 0.33 -10.50
C LYS A 174 -16.04 -0.92 -10.35
N ILE A 175 -14.73 -0.71 -10.25
CA ILE A 175 -13.79 -1.80 -9.98
C ILE A 175 -14.03 -2.29 -8.57
N GLU A 176 -14.38 -3.56 -8.46
CA GLU A 176 -14.59 -4.18 -7.16
C GLU A 176 -13.28 -4.69 -6.59
N LYS A 177 -13.27 -4.88 -5.27
CA LYS A 177 -12.10 -5.43 -4.56
C LYS A 177 -11.65 -6.79 -5.13
N LYS A 178 -12.60 -7.61 -5.57
CA LYS A 178 -12.33 -8.93 -6.14
C LYS A 178 -11.61 -8.85 -7.49
N ASP A 179 -11.92 -7.83 -8.30
CA ASP A 179 -11.28 -7.65 -9.61
C ASP A 179 -9.78 -7.41 -9.46
N LYS A 180 -9.40 -6.57 -8.48
CA LYS A 180 -8.00 -6.24 -8.19
C LYS A 180 -7.19 -7.47 -7.77
N VAL A 181 -7.72 -8.23 -6.82
CA VAL A 181 -7.10 -9.49 -6.36
C VAL A 181 -6.98 -10.49 -7.51
N GLN A 182 -7.99 -10.55 -8.38
CA GLN A 182 -7.97 -11.45 -9.53
C GLN A 182 -6.89 -11.07 -10.55
N ILE A 183 -6.68 -9.77 -10.81
CA ILE A 183 -5.59 -9.30 -11.70
C ILE A 183 -4.24 -9.78 -11.16
N VAL A 184 -3.97 -9.55 -9.88
CA VAL A 184 -2.71 -9.97 -9.25
C VAL A 184 -2.54 -11.49 -9.28
N ARG A 185 -3.61 -12.25 -9.05
CA ARG A 185 -3.57 -13.72 -9.18
C ARG A 185 -3.22 -14.17 -10.59
N SER A 186 -3.76 -13.51 -11.62
CA SER A 186 -3.45 -13.83 -13.01
C SER A 186 -1.98 -13.57 -13.34
N TRP A 187 -1.37 -12.51 -12.81
CA TRP A 187 0.07 -12.28 -12.94
C TRP A 187 0.91 -13.34 -12.24
N ILE A 188 0.59 -13.67 -10.98
CA ILE A 188 1.30 -14.71 -10.22
C ILE A 188 1.20 -16.08 -10.93
N ALA A 189 0.04 -16.38 -11.52
CA ALA A 189 -0.19 -17.62 -12.27
C ALA A 189 0.45 -17.64 -13.67
N GLY A 190 1.05 -16.54 -14.12
CA GLY A 190 1.57 -16.39 -15.48
C GLY A 190 0.50 -16.40 -16.57
N SER A 191 -0.78 -16.25 -16.21
CA SER A 191 -1.91 -16.23 -17.16
C SER A 191 -2.12 -14.86 -17.81
N ARG A 192 -1.36 -13.85 -17.37
CA ARG A 192 -1.36 -12.49 -17.89
C ARG A 192 0.09 -12.01 -17.92
N ASP A 193 0.53 -11.49 -19.06
CA ASP A 193 1.93 -11.22 -19.40
C ASP A 193 2.23 -9.73 -19.67
N ASP A 194 1.23 -8.86 -19.55
CA ASP A 194 1.39 -7.40 -19.66
C ASP A 194 2.35 -6.80 -18.61
N VAL A 195 2.70 -7.55 -17.57
CA VAL A 195 3.80 -7.24 -16.66
C VAL A 195 4.63 -8.49 -16.39
N ASN A 196 5.92 -8.45 -16.75
CA ASN A 196 6.86 -9.52 -16.42
C ASN A 196 7.33 -9.38 -14.96
N LEU A 197 6.83 -10.21 -14.05
CA LEU A 197 7.16 -10.22 -12.62
C LEU A 197 8.00 -11.43 -12.23
N CYS A 198 9.09 -11.19 -11.49
CA CYS A 198 9.86 -12.22 -10.81
C CYS A 198 9.84 -11.94 -9.31
N PHE A 199 9.27 -12.87 -8.53
CA PHE A 199 9.22 -12.77 -7.07
C PHE A 199 10.43 -13.47 -6.46
N GLU A 200 11.19 -12.74 -5.63
CA GLU A 200 12.38 -13.23 -4.95
C GLU A 200 12.22 -13.01 -3.43
N GLY A 201 12.91 -13.82 -2.61
CA GLY A 201 12.97 -13.61 -1.16
C GLY A 201 11.61 -13.65 -0.45
N GLU A 202 11.33 -12.63 0.35
CA GLU A 202 10.08 -12.48 1.11
C GLU A 202 8.86 -12.37 0.17
N ALA A 203 9.02 -11.66 -0.96
CA ALA A 203 7.93 -11.47 -1.90
C ALA A 203 7.45 -12.78 -2.54
N ALA A 204 8.33 -13.77 -2.71
CA ALA A 204 7.96 -15.10 -3.20
C ALA A 204 7.03 -15.82 -2.23
N GLN A 205 7.33 -15.78 -0.93
CA GLN A 205 6.50 -16.38 0.12
C GLN A 205 5.12 -15.71 0.17
N THR A 206 5.07 -14.38 0.04
CA THR A 206 3.80 -13.65 -0.02
C THR A 206 3.01 -14.00 -1.28
N ALA A 207 3.66 -14.17 -2.44
CA ALA A 207 3.00 -14.57 -3.68
C ALA A 207 2.38 -15.97 -3.59
N GLU A 208 3.10 -16.95 -3.04
CA GLU A 208 2.59 -18.29 -2.77
C GLU A 208 1.36 -18.24 -1.84
N PHE A 209 1.47 -17.48 -0.75
CA PHE A 209 0.35 -17.30 0.17
C PHE A 209 -0.86 -16.66 -0.53
N PHE A 210 -0.63 -15.60 -1.31
CA PHE A 210 -1.66 -14.85 -2.02
C PHE A 210 -2.42 -15.72 -3.04
N HIS A 211 -1.71 -16.67 -3.65
CA HIS A 211 -2.28 -17.63 -4.59
C HIS A 211 -2.99 -18.81 -3.91
N SER A 212 -2.60 -19.17 -2.69
CA SER A 212 -3.19 -20.30 -1.96
C SER A 212 -4.70 -20.12 -1.73
N LYS A 213 -5.51 -21.13 -2.10
CA LYS A 213 -6.97 -21.13 -1.87
C LYS A 213 -7.28 -21.42 -0.40
N GLY A 214 -7.11 -20.43 0.48
CA GLY A 214 -7.80 -20.34 1.78
C GLY A 214 -7.87 -21.60 2.67
N ARG A 215 -6.86 -22.47 2.62
CA ARG A 215 -6.84 -23.74 3.38
C ARG A 215 -5.61 -23.89 4.29
N SER A 216 -4.99 -22.78 4.69
CA SER A 216 -3.95 -22.86 5.73
C SER A 216 -4.62 -22.93 7.11
N SER A 217 -4.47 -24.09 7.75
CA SER A 217 -4.97 -24.47 9.07
C SER A 217 -4.14 -23.93 10.24
N SER A 218 -3.25 -22.95 10.02
CA SER A 218 -2.44 -22.34 11.09
C SER A 218 -3.07 -21.05 11.63
N PRO A 219 -3.56 -21.00 12.89
CA PRO A 219 -4.23 -19.82 13.45
C PRO A 219 -3.37 -18.56 13.53
N LYS A 220 -2.02 -18.71 13.59
CA LYS A 220 -1.09 -17.59 13.75
C LYS A 220 -0.81 -16.80 12.47
N LEU A 221 -0.91 -17.43 11.29
CA LEU A 221 -0.72 -16.78 9.99
C LEU A 221 -2.04 -16.30 9.37
N ALA A 222 -3.18 -16.86 9.81
CA ALA A 222 -4.51 -16.46 9.35
C ALA A 222 -4.91 -15.04 9.81
N LEU A 223 -4.34 -14.54 10.91
CA LEU A 223 -4.61 -13.19 11.42
C LEU A 223 -3.93 -12.08 10.58
N SER A 224 -2.76 -12.34 9.99
CA SER A 224 -2.03 -11.34 9.22
C SER A 224 -2.63 -11.10 7.83
N VAL A 225 -3.28 -12.10 7.22
CA VAL A 225 -3.73 -12.04 5.81
C VAL A 225 -5.24 -12.12 5.61
N THR A 226 -6.00 -11.45 6.47
CA THR A 226 -7.44 -11.22 6.24
C THR A 226 -7.74 -10.15 5.19
N LYS A 227 -6.72 -9.51 4.59
CA LYS A 227 -6.88 -8.42 3.61
C LYS A 227 -5.95 -8.59 2.42
N LEU A 228 -6.23 -9.58 1.58
CA LEU A 228 -5.56 -9.75 0.28
C LEU A 228 -5.73 -8.51 -0.62
N ASP A 229 -6.79 -7.72 -0.40
CA ASP A 229 -7.01 -6.47 -1.14
C ASP A 229 -5.93 -5.42 -0.85
N ASP A 230 -5.46 -5.28 0.40
CA ASP A 230 -4.40 -4.31 0.73
C ASP A 230 -3.07 -4.65 0.04
N LEU A 231 -2.73 -5.95 -0.04
CA LEU A 231 -1.54 -6.44 -0.75
C LEU A 231 -1.69 -6.28 -2.27
N ALA A 232 -2.90 -6.52 -2.80
CA ALA A 232 -3.18 -6.30 -4.21
C ALA A 232 -3.05 -4.81 -4.57
N ASP A 233 -3.59 -3.93 -3.74
CA ASP A 233 -3.60 -2.49 -3.96
C ASP A 233 -2.19 -1.91 -3.99
N SER A 234 -1.31 -2.31 -3.07
CA SER A 234 0.08 -1.85 -3.04
C SER A 234 0.88 -2.31 -4.27
N LEU A 235 0.69 -3.56 -4.71
CA LEU A 235 1.36 -4.09 -5.90
C LEU A 235 0.83 -3.42 -7.18
N LEU A 236 -0.50 -3.30 -7.31
CA LEU A 236 -1.13 -2.61 -8.46
C LEU A 236 -0.66 -1.16 -8.56
N GLN A 237 -0.52 -0.46 -7.43
CA GLN A 237 -0.01 0.91 -7.41
C GLN A 237 1.45 0.98 -7.89
N ALA A 238 2.32 0.13 -7.36
CA ALA A 238 3.74 0.13 -7.72
C ALA A 238 3.94 -0.15 -9.22
N LEU A 239 3.23 -1.15 -9.75
CA LEU A 239 3.32 -1.52 -11.16
C LEU A 239 2.68 -0.48 -12.07
N ALA A 240 1.60 0.18 -11.65
CA ALA A 240 0.96 1.22 -12.45
C ALA A 240 1.93 2.39 -12.64
N TRP A 241 2.55 2.83 -11.54
CA TRP A 241 3.52 3.91 -11.58
C TRP A 241 4.73 3.56 -12.45
N ALA A 242 5.27 2.35 -12.31
CA ALA A 242 6.40 1.91 -13.13
C ALA A 242 6.06 1.86 -14.63
N ARG A 243 4.84 1.46 -14.98
CA ARG A 243 4.35 1.50 -16.37
C ARG A 243 4.10 2.92 -16.85
N TRP A 244 3.57 3.83 -16.02
CA TRP A 244 3.43 5.25 -16.37
C TRP A 244 4.78 5.88 -16.70
N GLU A 245 5.80 5.62 -15.89
CA GLU A 245 7.16 6.09 -16.15
C GLU A 245 7.75 5.56 -17.46
N GLN A 246 7.57 4.25 -17.73
CA GLN A 246 8.01 3.64 -18.98
C GLN A 246 7.32 4.30 -20.17
N ASN A 247 6.01 4.48 -20.09
CA ASN A 247 5.22 5.08 -21.16
C ASN A 247 5.59 6.56 -21.37
N SER A 248 5.78 7.34 -20.31
CA SER A 248 6.21 8.73 -20.42
C SER A 248 7.54 8.87 -21.16
N ARG A 249 8.54 8.02 -20.86
CA ARG A 249 9.83 8.03 -21.57
C ARG A 249 9.70 7.64 -23.03
N GLN A 250 8.82 6.69 -23.34
CA GLN A 250 8.53 6.31 -24.72
C GLN A 250 7.88 7.47 -25.49
N ILE A 251 6.93 8.18 -24.88
CA ILE A 251 6.30 9.36 -25.48
C ILE A 251 7.34 10.45 -25.72
N GLU A 252 8.18 10.75 -24.73
CA GLU A 252 9.25 11.75 -24.88
C GLU A 252 10.18 11.43 -26.05
N LYS A 253 10.57 10.16 -26.20
CA LYS A 253 11.39 9.71 -27.34
C LYS A 253 10.65 9.87 -28.67
N LEU A 254 9.39 9.47 -28.76
CA LEU A 254 8.60 9.63 -29.99
C LEU A 254 8.43 11.11 -30.36
N LEU A 255 8.28 12.00 -29.37
CA LEU A 255 8.19 13.44 -29.59
C LEU A 255 9.53 14.07 -29.99
N SER A 256 10.66 13.58 -29.48
CA SER A 256 11.97 14.04 -29.96
C SER A 256 12.19 13.62 -31.41
N ASP A 257 11.87 12.37 -31.76
CA ASP A 257 12.05 11.82 -33.11
C ASP A 257 11.16 12.52 -34.17
N LEU A 258 10.09 13.21 -33.75
CA LEU A 258 9.22 14.00 -34.62
C LEU A 258 9.71 15.44 -34.85
N ASN A 259 10.56 15.96 -33.97
CA ASN A 259 11.07 17.33 -34.02
C ASN A 259 12.44 17.44 -34.71
N ASP A 260 13.08 16.30 -34.99
CA ASP A 260 14.31 16.16 -35.79
C ASP A 260 13.98 15.91 -37.29
#